data_AF-A0AA36J5P3-F1
#
_entry.id   AF-A0AA36J5P3-F1
#
_cell.length_a   1.000
_cell.length_b   1.000
_cell.length_c   1.000
_cell.angle_alpha   90.00
_cell.angle_beta   90.00
_cell.angle_gamma   90.00
#
_symmetry.space_group_name_H-M   'P 1'
#
loop_
_entity.id
_entity.type
_entity.pdbx_description
1 polymer ?
#
loop_
_entity_poly.entity_id
_entity_poly.type
_entity_poly.pdbx_seq_one_letter_code
_entity_poly.pdbx_strand_id
1 'polypeptide(L)'
;MAQLPAMAYGQVARMFYDELPKVMQEDELLLKRRIQERVERMKLDGPQVLKILVDACQPGAKSLDENETFVELFKDTEQLFANAITATRSAQVFAQTMFKKVVLSSCICEEDRRVIQAYWDPYRDPAYDSAFLTDELWCIQCGHPQLLTYDSKIGCPGEGTKAFHGYQVCPQGWIKLAVKTKRAPSEWLEWHKAYHGTCLRNVDLILEQGLKIPEKAVHGAAGAGGKMVIYASPCVEYSAHFLYTGQSTVCQHSLEQVREIEGDSKSWVQYVFEVRVRPGSYRVQGNTLHETLWPETTLEFDLMCNSKSLEWIIEKEEDVEITGVLIRQLPKAPADWNKERIARMKQHVEWKDGCATRKRDHGKDPDSKVAPREGKWQWNASTTTLSRADDQDWRDYGQDISQAIEGAYLAYQRFCFIGDLGGNPYVIDFQSWCNAGGEGPIQLRADSGNQEGWRQRAIRRVPKES
;
A
#
# COMPACT_ATOMS: atom_id res chain seq x y z
N MET A 1 6.06 22.91 6.34
CA MET A 1 4.70 22.35 6.44
C MET A 1 3.76 23.30 5.73
N ALA A 2 2.92 22.82 4.83
CA ALA A 2 1.76 23.62 4.43
C ALA A 2 0.95 23.90 5.70
N GLN A 3 0.65 25.17 5.99
CA GLN A 3 -0.31 25.48 7.04
C GLN A 3 -1.65 24.91 6.58
N LEU A 4 -2.12 23.86 7.25
CA LEU A 4 -3.47 23.37 7.03
C LEU A 4 -4.44 24.53 7.30
N PRO A 5 -5.50 24.70 6.49
CA PRO A 5 -6.55 25.65 6.83
C PRO A 5 -6.99 25.37 8.27
N ALA A 6 -6.96 26.39 9.12
CA ALA A 6 -7.23 26.26 10.53
C ALA A 6 -8.70 25.85 10.73
N MET A 7 -8.96 24.54 10.80
CA MET A 7 -10.30 24.05 11.11
C MET A 7 -10.61 24.44 12.55
N ALA A 8 -11.60 25.31 12.71
CA ALA A 8 -12.13 25.64 14.03
C ALA A 8 -12.73 24.37 14.67
N TYR A 9 -12.71 24.29 16.00
CA TYR A 9 -13.25 23.13 16.73
C TYR A 9 -14.71 22.79 16.35
N GLY A 10 -15.53 23.78 15.98
CA GLY A 10 -16.90 23.55 15.50
C GLY A 10 -16.96 22.78 14.17
N GLN A 11 -15.98 22.95 13.28
CA GLN A 11 -15.88 22.18 12.05
C GLN A 11 -15.42 20.75 12.32
N VAL A 12 -14.46 20.57 13.25
CA VAL A 12 -14.05 19.24 13.73
C VAL A 12 -15.23 18.51 14.35
N ALA A 13 -16.00 19.17 15.22
CA ALA A 13 -17.15 18.60 15.91
C ALA A 13 -18.24 18.13 14.94
N ARG A 14 -18.60 18.97 13.97
CA ARG A 14 -19.57 18.63 12.93
C ARG A 14 -19.10 17.45 12.07
N MET A 15 -17.83 17.43 11.69
CA MET A 15 -17.27 16.35 10.91
C MET A 15 -17.29 15.01 11.68
N PHE A 16 -16.97 15.00 12.97
CA PHE A 16 -17.15 13.82 13.80
C PHE A 16 -18.62 13.39 13.86
N TYR A 17 -19.53 14.33 14.05
CA TYR A 17 -20.97 14.06 14.10
C TYR A 17 -21.49 13.40 12.81
N ASP A 18 -21.08 13.91 11.65
CA ASP A 18 -21.57 13.47 10.34
C ASP A 18 -21.05 12.08 9.96
N GLU A 19 -19.86 11.71 10.44
CA GLU A 19 -19.16 10.50 10.01
C GLU A 19 -19.21 9.34 11.01
N LEU A 20 -19.68 9.57 12.25
CA LEU A 20 -19.85 8.51 13.25
C LEU A 20 -20.76 7.38 12.72
N PRO A 21 -20.43 6.12 13.06
CA PRO A 21 -21.14 4.97 12.53
C PRO A 21 -22.61 5.01 12.94
N LYS A 22 -23.48 4.52 12.06
CA LYS A 22 -24.89 4.30 12.39
C LYS A 22 -24.96 3.16 13.41
N VAL A 23 -25.63 3.42 14.52
CA VAL A 23 -25.94 2.42 15.56
C VAL A 23 -27.46 2.38 15.73
N MET A 24 -28.00 1.58 16.65
CA MET A 24 -29.43 1.65 16.96
C MET A 24 -29.83 3.11 17.30
N GLN A 25 -30.99 3.56 16.83
CA GLN A 25 -31.32 4.98 16.68
C GLN A 25 -31.09 5.84 17.95
N GLU A 26 -31.34 5.27 19.14
CA GLU A 26 -31.12 5.93 20.43
C GLU A 26 -29.63 6.01 20.82
N ASP A 27 -28.87 4.95 20.56
CA ASP A 27 -27.43 4.88 20.81
C ASP A 27 -26.64 5.82 19.87
N GLU A 28 -27.18 6.12 18.68
CA GLU A 28 -26.48 6.92 17.65
C GLU A 28 -26.42 8.37 18.06
N LEU A 29 -27.58 8.88 18.46
CA LEU A 29 -27.70 10.23 18.99
C LEU A 29 -26.90 10.39 20.28
N LEU A 30 -26.76 9.32 21.09
CA LEU A 30 -25.95 9.35 22.29
C LEU A 30 -24.44 9.38 21.98
N LEU A 31 -23.96 8.51 21.09
CA LEU A 31 -22.56 8.47 20.65
C LEU A 31 -22.13 9.79 20.02
N LYS A 32 -22.94 10.30 19.07
CA LYS A 32 -22.70 11.56 18.36
C LYS A 32 -22.65 12.74 19.32
N ARG A 33 -23.62 12.85 20.25
CA ARG A 33 -23.62 13.93 21.25
C ARG A 33 -22.41 13.85 22.18
N ARG A 34 -22.07 12.67 22.70
CA ARG A 34 -20.91 12.51 23.60
C ARG A 34 -19.60 12.94 22.95
N ILE A 35 -19.37 12.52 21.71
CA ILE A 35 -18.14 12.90 20.99
C ILE A 35 -18.15 14.39 20.65
N GLN A 36 -19.27 14.94 20.20
CA GLN A 36 -19.41 16.37 19.94
C GLN A 36 -19.13 17.22 21.19
N GLU A 37 -19.78 16.91 22.31
CA GLU A 37 -19.59 17.60 23.59
C GLU A 37 -18.13 17.56 24.05
N ARG A 38 -17.42 16.44 23.80
CA ARG A 38 -16.01 16.31 24.14
C ARG A 38 -15.10 17.13 23.24
N VAL A 39 -15.34 17.12 21.92
CA VAL A 39 -14.61 17.99 20.98
C VAL A 39 -14.77 19.45 21.39
N GLU A 40 -15.99 19.88 21.70
CA GLU A 40 -16.29 21.26 22.12
C GLU A 40 -15.63 21.59 23.47
N ARG A 41 -15.76 20.71 24.48
CA ARG A 41 -15.18 20.89 25.81
C ARG A 41 -13.65 20.93 25.78
N MET A 42 -13.03 20.07 24.98
CA MET A 42 -11.57 20.02 24.79
C MET A 42 -11.06 21.12 23.87
N LYS A 43 -11.97 21.85 23.21
CA LYS A 43 -11.67 22.83 22.15
C LYS A 43 -10.80 22.22 21.05
N LEU A 44 -11.07 20.96 20.69
CA LEU A 44 -10.23 20.18 19.81
C LEU A 44 -10.29 20.73 18.37
N ASP A 45 -9.21 21.34 17.91
CA ASP A 45 -9.07 21.89 16.57
C ASP A 45 -8.34 20.95 15.60
N GLY A 46 -8.28 21.33 14.32
CA GLY A 46 -7.60 20.54 13.27
C GLY A 46 -6.13 20.20 13.61
N PRO A 47 -5.30 21.18 14.03
CA PRO A 47 -3.93 20.93 14.47
C PRO A 47 -3.80 19.93 15.62
N GLN A 48 -4.67 20.00 16.64
CA GLN A 48 -4.64 19.05 17.75
C GLN A 48 -5.03 17.64 17.30
N VAL A 49 -6.02 17.51 16.42
CA VAL A 49 -6.37 16.24 15.77
C VAL A 49 -5.19 15.66 14.99
N LEU A 50 -4.49 16.48 14.21
CA LEU A 50 -3.30 16.06 13.47
C LEU A 50 -2.19 15.59 14.42
N LYS A 51 -1.99 16.29 15.53
CA LYS A 51 -1.00 15.92 16.53
C LYS A 51 -1.25 14.52 17.10
N ILE A 52 -2.51 14.16 17.37
CA ILE A 52 -2.88 12.80 17.82
C ILE A 52 -2.40 11.74 16.81
N LEU A 53 -2.59 11.98 15.51
CA LEU A 53 -2.13 11.07 14.45
C LEU A 53 -0.60 11.01 14.36
N VAL A 54 0.05 12.18 14.32
CA VAL A 54 1.49 12.27 14.18
C VAL A 54 2.17 11.55 15.34
N ASP A 55 1.70 11.80 16.57
CA ASP A 55 2.19 11.14 17.77
C ASP A 55 2.03 9.62 17.66
N ALA A 56 0.88 9.11 17.21
CA ALA A 56 0.63 7.68 17.06
C ALA A 56 1.37 7.02 15.87
N CYS A 57 1.96 7.81 14.98
CA CYS A 57 2.73 7.33 13.83
C CYS A 57 4.26 7.44 14.03
N GLN A 58 4.75 7.96 15.17
CA GLN A 58 6.19 8.01 15.43
C GLN A 58 6.75 6.62 15.75
N PRO A 59 8.01 6.31 15.35
CA PRO A 59 8.66 5.08 15.76
C PRO A 59 8.73 4.94 17.29
N GLY A 60 8.27 3.82 17.84
CA GLY A 60 8.21 3.60 19.29
C GLY A 60 7.10 4.38 20.00
N ALA A 61 6.21 5.02 19.24
CA ALA A 61 5.01 5.62 19.79
C ALA A 61 4.14 4.58 20.48
N LYS A 62 3.50 5.03 21.55
CA LYS A 62 2.43 4.30 22.20
C LYS A 62 1.25 4.16 21.26
N SER A 63 0.47 3.10 21.40
CA SER A 63 -0.73 2.89 20.59
C SER A 63 -1.73 4.04 20.80
N LEU A 64 -2.64 4.25 19.84
CA LEU A 64 -3.56 5.39 19.88
C LEU A 64 -4.42 5.43 21.16
N ASP A 65 -4.77 4.26 21.70
CA ASP A 65 -5.46 4.03 22.97
C ASP A 65 -4.64 4.38 24.22
N GLU A 66 -3.37 4.73 24.06
CA GLU A 66 -2.54 5.31 25.11
C GLU A 66 -2.35 6.84 24.96
N ASN A 67 -2.87 7.45 23.88
CA ASN A 67 -2.85 8.90 23.71
C ASN A 67 -3.94 9.56 24.58
N GLU A 68 -3.56 10.39 25.54
CA GLU A 68 -4.48 10.98 26.52
C GLU A 68 -5.68 11.72 25.88
N THR A 69 -5.42 12.45 24.79
CA THR A 69 -6.46 13.18 24.05
C THR A 69 -7.43 12.22 23.36
N PHE A 70 -6.91 11.14 22.77
CA PHE A 70 -7.74 10.09 22.17
C PHE A 70 -8.58 9.36 23.23
N VAL A 71 -7.95 8.96 24.34
CA VAL A 71 -8.63 8.29 25.46
C VAL A 71 -9.77 9.14 25.98
N GLU A 72 -9.54 10.43 26.23
CA GLU A 72 -10.59 11.32 26.73
C GLU A 72 -11.71 11.53 25.70
N LEU A 73 -11.36 11.63 24.41
CA LEU A 73 -12.33 11.81 23.33
C LEU A 73 -13.27 10.61 23.22
N PHE A 74 -12.75 9.38 23.35
CA PHE A 74 -13.50 8.14 23.14
C PHE A 74 -13.86 7.36 24.40
N LYS A 75 -13.55 7.88 25.59
CA LYS A 75 -13.86 7.26 26.89
C LYS A 75 -15.31 6.76 26.99
N ASP A 76 -15.54 5.55 27.48
CA ASP A 76 -16.90 5.01 27.71
C ASP A 76 -17.78 5.00 26.44
N THR A 77 -17.17 4.91 25.25
CA THR A 77 -17.89 4.77 23.96
C THR A 77 -17.73 3.40 23.34
N GLU A 78 -16.87 2.53 23.90
CA GLU A 78 -16.53 1.22 23.36
C GLU A 78 -17.77 0.34 23.16
N GLN A 79 -18.68 0.32 24.14
CA GLN A 79 -19.92 -0.45 24.03
C GLN A 79 -20.86 0.13 22.96
N LEU A 80 -20.86 1.46 22.77
CA LEU A 80 -21.66 2.11 21.72
C LEU A 80 -21.11 1.77 20.32
N PHE A 81 -19.78 1.71 20.16
CA PHE A 81 -19.14 1.22 18.93
C PHE A 81 -19.40 -0.27 18.70
N ALA A 82 -19.40 -1.09 19.76
CA ALA A 82 -19.73 -2.52 19.67
C ALA A 82 -21.19 -2.76 19.22
N ASN A 83 -22.10 -1.84 19.55
CA ASN A 83 -23.50 -1.88 19.16
C ASN A 83 -23.77 -1.25 17.77
N ALA A 84 -22.74 -0.79 17.06
CA ALA A 84 -22.92 -0.19 15.73
C ALA A 84 -23.46 -1.20 14.73
N ILE A 85 -24.36 -0.77 13.84
CA ILE A 85 -24.84 -1.61 12.73
C ILE A 85 -23.65 -1.99 11.83
N THR A 86 -22.66 -1.10 11.76
CA THR A 86 -21.35 -1.34 11.16
C THR A 86 -20.30 -1.69 12.23
N ALA A 87 -20.59 -2.67 13.10
CA ALA A 87 -19.80 -3.12 14.27
C ALA A 87 -18.32 -3.52 14.00
N THR A 88 -17.81 -3.39 12.77
CA THR A 88 -16.45 -3.80 12.42
C THR A 88 -15.37 -2.79 12.80
N ARG A 89 -15.68 -1.69 13.48
CA ARG A 89 -14.70 -0.66 13.85
C ARG A 89 -14.74 -0.37 15.34
N SER A 90 -13.66 -0.73 16.04
CA SER A 90 -13.38 -0.15 17.36
C SER A 90 -13.27 1.38 17.24
N ALA A 91 -13.45 2.10 18.35
CA ALA A 91 -13.24 3.55 18.40
C ALA A 91 -11.88 3.97 17.80
N GLN A 92 -10.85 3.14 18.00
CA GLN A 92 -9.51 3.32 17.44
C GLN A 92 -9.51 3.26 15.91
N VAL A 93 -10.07 2.21 15.31
CA VAL A 93 -10.14 2.04 13.85
C VAL A 93 -10.94 3.17 13.21
N PHE A 94 -12.05 3.57 13.86
CA PHE A 94 -12.86 4.70 13.42
C PHE A 94 -12.06 6.01 13.43
N ALA A 95 -11.41 6.34 14.54
CA ALA A 95 -10.65 7.58 14.68
C ALA A 95 -9.47 7.65 13.71
N GLN A 96 -8.73 6.56 13.51
CA GLN A 96 -7.66 6.51 12.51
C GLN A 96 -8.19 6.81 11.11
N THR A 97 -9.35 6.25 10.75
CA THR A 97 -9.99 6.50 9.46
C THR A 97 -10.42 7.96 9.33
N MET A 98 -11.05 8.50 10.37
CA MET A 98 -11.54 9.87 10.40
C MET A 98 -10.43 10.90 10.34
N PHE A 99 -9.40 10.72 11.14
CA PHE A 99 -8.27 11.64 11.14
C PHE A 99 -7.53 11.61 9.81
N LYS A 100 -7.41 10.45 9.14
CA LYS A 100 -6.90 10.37 7.76
C LYS A 100 -7.77 11.19 6.80
N LYS A 101 -9.10 11.13 6.91
CA LYS A 101 -10.02 11.97 6.12
C LYS A 101 -9.78 13.46 6.36
N VAL A 102 -9.58 13.89 7.61
CA VAL A 102 -9.24 15.29 7.96
C VAL A 102 -7.96 15.75 7.27
N VAL A 103 -6.91 14.92 7.33
CA VAL A 103 -5.64 15.25 6.70
C VAL A 103 -5.83 15.38 5.19
N LEU A 104 -6.51 14.42 4.57
CA LEU A 104 -6.76 14.44 3.13
C LEU A 104 -7.64 15.61 2.69
N SER A 105 -8.67 15.97 3.45
CA SER A 105 -9.53 17.13 3.15
C SER A 105 -8.81 18.46 3.35
N SER A 106 -7.86 18.53 4.28
CA SER A 106 -7.09 19.74 4.59
C SER A 106 -5.83 19.89 3.73
N CYS A 107 -5.38 18.82 3.05
CA CYS A 107 -4.33 18.86 2.03
C CYS A 107 -4.82 19.42 0.68
N ILE A 108 -6.11 19.75 0.56
CA ILE A 108 -6.66 20.49 -0.57
C ILE A 108 -6.31 21.97 -0.36
N CYS A 109 -5.21 22.41 -0.98
CA CYS A 109 -4.76 23.79 -0.94
C CYS A 109 -5.82 24.72 -1.54
N GLU A 110 -6.20 25.75 -0.78
CA GLU A 110 -6.97 26.89 -1.28
C GLU A 110 -6.22 27.59 -2.42
N GLU A 111 -7.03 28.14 -3.31
CA GLU A 111 -6.73 28.57 -4.66
C GLU A 111 -5.60 29.60 -4.76
N ASP A 112 -4.99 29.59 -5.95
CA ASP A 112 -4.61 30.80 -6.70
C ASP A 112 -3.13 31.04 -7.07
N ARG A 113 -2.31 29.98 -7.19
CA ARG A 113 -1.08 30.02 -8.02
C ARG A 113 -0.91 28.76 -8.87
N ARG A 114 -1.46 28.84 -10.09
CA ARG A 114 -1.12 28.12 -11.32
C ARG A 114 0.06 27.14 -11.23
N VAL A 115 -0.22 25.87 -10.90
CA VAL A 115 0.39 24.64 -11.48
C VAL A 115 -0.60 23.47 -11.38
N ILE A 116 -1.55 23.48 -10.43
CA ILE A 116 -2.51 22.37 -10.24
C ILE A 116 -3.93 22.94 -10.16
N GLN A 117 -4.70 22.77 -11.23
CA GLN A 117 -6.12 23.10 -11.24
C GLN A 117 -6.90 21.87 -10.75
N ALA A 118 -7.15 21.80 -9.44
CA ALA A 118 -8.08 20.83 -8.88
C ALA A 118 -9.50 21.24 -9.27
N TYR A 119 -10.05 20.58 -10.27
CA TYR A 119 -11.46 20.75 -10.61
C TYR A 119 -12.33 20.15 -9.50
N TRP A 120 -13.09 21.00 -8.81
CA TRP A 120 -14.32 20.62 -8.12
C TRP A 120 -15.41 20.44 -9.18
N ASP A 121 -15.27 19.37 -9.95
CA ASP A 121 -16.26 18.94 -10.95
C ASP A 121 -17.16 17.88 -10.30
N PRO A 122 -18.50 17.95 -10.42
CA PRO A 122 -19.39 16.80 -10.16
C PRO A 122 -19.01 15.52 -10.93
N TYR A 123 -18.06 15.60 -11.88
CA TYR A 123 -17.40 14.46 -12.54
C TYR A 123 -16.07 14.00 -11.90
N ARG A 124 -15.73 14.41 -10.66
CA ARG A 124 -14.59 13.84 -9.93
C ARG A 124 -14.76 12.32 -9.83
N ASP A 125 -13.94 11.59 -10.59
CA ASP A 125 -13.99 10.14 -10.64
C ASP A 125 -13.63 9.55 -9.26
N PRO A 126 -14.52 8.78 -8.62
CA PRO A 126 -14.27 8.10 -7.36
C PRO A 126 -13.04 7.17 -7.37
N ALA A 127 -12.48 6.84 -8.54
CA ALA A 127 -11.25 6.06 -8.70
C ALA A 127 -9.98 6.70 -8.09
N TYR A 128 -10.06 7.94 -7.59
CA TYR A 128 -8.93 8.68 -7.02
C TYR A 128 -8.86 8.68 -5.47
N ASP A 129 -9.89 8.19 -4.78
CA ASP A 129 -9.90 8.14 -3.31
C ASP A 129 -9.37 6.79 -2.78
N SER A 130 -8.47 6.85 -1.79
CA SER A 130 -7.64 5.72 -1.34
C SER A 130 -8.33 4.80 -0.33
N ALA A 131 -8.47 3.51 -0.67
CA ALA A 131 -8.68 2.36 0.23
C ALA A 131 -8.19 1.07 -0.47
N PHE A 132 -8.05 -0.07 0.22
CA PHE A 132 -7.90 -1.43 -0.39
C PHE A 132 -8.98 -2.40 0.15
N LEU A 133 -9.50 -3.23 -0.75
CA LEU A 133 -9.77 -4.67 -0.66
C LEU A 133 -8.74 -5.34 -1.61
N THR A 134 -8.75 -6.66 -1.73
CA THR A 134 -7.54 -7.48 -1.86
C THR A 134 -7.55 -8.34 -3.14
N ASP A 135 -8.12 -7.83 -4.23
CA ASP A 135 -8.11 -8.43 -5.59
C ASP A 135 -6.91 -8.01 -6.45
N GLU A 136 -5.98 -7.19 -5.95
CA GLU A 136 -4.92 -6.59 -6.76
C GLU A 136 -3.48 -6.84 -6.26
N LEU A 137 -3.19 -8.07 -5.82
CA LEU A 137 -1.92 -8.41 -5.17
C LEU A 137 -0.89 -9.15 -6.02
N TRP A 138 -1.01 -9.16 -7.34
CA TRP A 138 0.10 -9.57 -8.23
C TRP A 138 0.65 -8.36 -8.95
N CYS A 139 1.77 -7.84 -8.42
CA CYS A 139 2.55 -6.69 -8.89
C CYS A 139 2.04 -6.14 -10.21
N ILE A 140 1.01 -5.32 -10.08
CA ILE A 140 0.36 -4.70 -11.19
C ILE A 140 -0.17 -5.70 -12.24
N GLN A 141 -1.48 -5.87 -12.18
CA GLN A 141 -2.35 -6.00 -13.34
C GLN A 141 -3.71 -5.47 -12.92
N CYS A 142 -4.39 -4.78 -13.83
CA CYS A 142 -5.55 -3.94 -13.51
C CYS A 142 -6.75 -4.73 -13.05
N GLY A 143 -7.30 -4.38 -11.89
CA GLY A 143 -8.71 -4.58 -11.62
C GLY A 143 -9.53 -3.58 -12.43
N HIS A 144 -10.62 -4.06 -13.05
CA HIS A 144 -11.66 -3.15 -13.51
C HIS A 144 -12.31 -2.50 -12.29
N PRO A 145 -12.50 -1.17 -12.26
CA PRO A 145 -13.43 -0.58 -11.31
C PRO A 145 -14.82 -1.17 -11.55
N GLN A 146 -15.27 -2.08 -10.69
CA GLN A 146 -16.59 -2.69 -10.79
C GLN A 146 -17.53 -1.97 -9.83
N LEU A 147 -18.60 -1.38 -10.38
CA LEU A 147 -19.70 -0.86 -9.59
C LEU A 147 -20.51 -2.04 -9.05
N LEU A 148 -20.22 -2.48 -7.84
CA LEU A 148 -20.98 -3.52 -7.17
C LEU A 148 -22.19 -2.89 -6.48
N THR A 149 -23.36 -3.43 -6.78
CA THR A 149 -24.61 -3.07 -6.09
C THR A 149 -24.82 -4.10 -4.99
N TYR A 150 -24.68 -3.69 -3.74
CA TYR A 150 -24.92 -4.53 -2.59
C TYR A 150 -26.42 -4.69 -2.38
N ASP A 151 -26.87 -5.93 -2.31
CA ASP A 151 -28.24 -6.24 -1.93
C ASP A 151 -28.40 -5.99 -0.42
N SER A 152 -29.24 -5.03 -0.06
CA SER A 152 -29.34 -4.45 1.28
C SER A 152 -30.09 -5.39 2.23
N LYS A 153 -29.42 -6.45 2.71
CA LYS A 153 -29.83 -7.06 3.99
C LYS A 153 -29.46 -6.20 5.21
N ILE A 154 -28.70 -5.13 5.00
CA ILE A 154 -28.14 -4.25 6.06
C ILE A 154 -28.44 -2.75 5.79
N GLY A 155 -29.22 -2.45 4.75
CA GLY A 155 -29.81 -1.13 4.47
C GLY A 155 -31.32 -1.27 4.25
N CYS A 156 -32.03 -0.16 4.05
CA CYS A 156 -33.45 -0.21 3.70
C CYS A 156 -33.68 -1.19 2.54
N PRO A 157 -34.61 -2.17 2.67
CA PRO A 157 -34.93 -3.09 1.59
C PRO A 157 -35.30 -2.33 0.32
N GLY A 158 -34.56 -2.55 -0.78
CA GLY A 158 -34.80 -1.90 -2.07
C GLY A 158 -33.80 -0.80 -2.46
N GLU A 159 -32.91 -0.37 -1.56
CA GLU A 159 -31.83 0.56 -1.89
C GLU A 159 -30.51 -0.20 -2.06
N GLY A 160 -30.26 -0.66 -3.28
CA GLY A 160 -28.96 -1.22 -3.64
C GLY A 160 -27.87 -0.17 -3.44
N THR A 161 -27.05 -0.32 -2.39
CA THR A 161 -25.91 0.58 -2.19
C THR A 161 -24.88 0.24 -3.26
N LYS A 162 -24.57 1.20 -4.11
CA LYS A 162 -23.55 1.03 -5.15
C LYS A 162 -22.21 1.47 -4.59
N ALA A 163 -21.21 0.60 -4.60
CA ALA A 163 -19.83 0.98 -4.33
C ALA A 163 -18.93 0.58 -5.50
N PHE A 164 -17.95 1.42 -5.80
CA PHE A 164 -16.89 1.08 -6.72
C PHE A 164 -15.84 0.23 -6.00
N HIS A 165 -15.49 -0.89 -6.61
CA HIS A 165 -14.43 -1.80 -6.17
C HIS A 165 -13.29 -1.76 -7.18
N GLY A 166 -12.05 -1.58 -6.72
CA GLY A 166 -10.84 -1.52 -7.55
C GLY A 166 -9.83 -0.54 -6.95
N TYR A 167 -8.53 -0.82 -7.02
CA TYR A 167 -7.58 -0.22 -6.09
C TYR A 167 -6.41 0.56 -6.68
N GLN A 168 -6.18 1.72 -6.08
CA GLN A 168 -4.97 2.48 -6.26
C GLN A 168 -4.47 2.93 -4.90
N VAL A 169 -3.65 2.09 -4.25
CA VAL A 169 -3.06 2.49 -2.99
C VAL A 169 -1.67 3.03 -3.19
N CYS A 170 -1.50 4.18 -2.58
CA CYS A 170 -0.22 4.76 -2.32
C CYS A 170 0.54 3.84 -1.34
N PRO A 171 1.71 3.29 -1.73
CA PRO A 171 2.52 2.43 -0.87
C PRO A 171 2.81 3.08 0.50
N GLN A 172 3.00 2.26 1.53
CA GLN A 172 3.20 2.77 2.89
C GLN A 172 4.36 3.77 2.96
N GLY A 173 4.11 4.92 3.60
CA GLY A 173 5.09 5.99 3.73
C GLY A 173 5.17 6.93 2.52
N TRP A 174 4.32 6.74 1.51
CA TRP A 174 4.22 7.64 0.36
C TRP A 174 2.91 8.44 0.42
N ILE A 175 2.96 9.66 -0.12
CA ILE A 175 1.81 10.48 -0.47
C ILE A 175 1.67 10.43 -1.98
N LYS A 176 0.47 10.14 -2.49
CA LYS A 176 0.18 10.14 -3.93
C LYS A 176 -0.60 11.39 -4.30
N LEU A 177 -0.15 12.08 -5.32
CA LEU A 177 -0.87 13.15 -6.00
C LEU A 177 -1.27 12.64 -7.38
N ALA A 178 -2.57 12.65 -7.69
CA ALA A 178 -3.05 12.30 -9.02
C ALA A 178 -2.53 13.31 -10.05
N VAL A 179 -2.16 12.83 -11.23
CA VAL A 179 -1.72 13.66 -12.35
C VAL A 179 -2.79 13.65 -13.43
N LYS A 180 -3.01 14.81 -14.05
CA LYS A 180 -3.89 14.89 -15.21
C LYS A 180 -3.26 14.12 -16.38
N THR A 181 -3.92 13.06 -16.81
CA THR A 181 -3.47 12.23 -17.92
C THR A 181 -3.76 12.89 -19.26
N LYS A 182 -2.94 12.58 -20.28
CA LYS A 182 -3.20 12.98 -21.67
C LYS A 182 -4.29 12.12 -22.30
N ARG A 183 -4.42 10.89 -21.82
CA ARG A 183 -5.39 9.88 -22.29
C ARG A 183 -6.61 9.78 -21.40
N ALA A 184 -7.74 9.39 -21.98
CA ALA A 184 -8.94 9.08 -21.23
C ALA A 184 -8.73 7.80 -20.38
N PRO A 185 -9.28 7.71 -19.16
CA PRO A 185 -9.15 6.52 -18.31
C PRO A 185 -9.47 5.21 -19.03
N SER A 186 -10.52 5.18 -19.87
CA SER A 186 -10.91 3.99 -20.63
C SER A 186 -9.80 3.41 -21.53
N GLU A 187 -8.78 4.20 -21.87
CA GLU A 187 -7.66 3.75 -22.71
C GLU A 187 -6.56 3.03 -21.93
N TRP A 188 -6.39 3.35 -20.64
CA TRP A 188 -5.28 2.88 -19.81
C TRP A 188 -5.71 2.22 -18.50
N LEU A 189 -7.01 2.16 -18.20
CA LEU A 189 -7.51 1.50 -16.99
C LEU A 189 -7.12 0.03 -16.92
N GLU A 190 -7.00 -0.65 -18.07
CA GLU A 190 -6.54 -2.04 -18.19
C GLU A 190 -5.01 -2.19 -18.24
N TRP A 191 -4.27 -1.07 -18.24
CA TRP A 191 -2.82 -1.08 -18.33
C TRP A 191 -2.12 -1.26 -17.00
N HIS A 192 -1.09 -2.08 -17.03
CA HIS A 192 -0.33 -2.41 -15.86
C HIS A 192 0.31 -1.15 -15.23
N LYS A 193 -0.18 -0.71 -14.06
CA LYS A 193 0.54 0.15 -13.09
C LYS A 193 2.08 -0.14 -12.97
N ALA A 194 2.92 0.85 -12.74
CA ALA A 194 4.31 0.63 -12.39
C ALA A 194 4.82 1.92 -11.73
N TYR A 195 6.10 1.94 -11.42
CA TYR A 195 6.75 3.05 -10.77
C TYR A 195 7.98 3.46 -11.56
N HIS A 196 8.16 4.75 -11.77
CA HIS A 196 9.35 5.31 -12.41
C HIS A 196 10.07 6.27 -11.45
N GLY A 197 11.29 5.91 -11.08
CA GLY A 197 12.15 6.74 -10.23
C GLY A 197 12.72 7.92 -10.98
N THR A 198 12.71 9.11 -10.37
CA THR A 198 13.36 10.27 -10.96
C THR A 198 13.95 11.20 -9.92
N CYS A 199 14.90 12.04 -10.34
CA CYS A 199 15.42 13.11 -9.51
C CYS A 199 14.52 14.35 -9.57
N LEU A 200 14.51 15.15 -8.49
CA LEU A 200 13.65 16.33 -8.32
C LEU A 200 13.67 17.28 -9.54
N ARG A 201 14.84 17.57 -10.12
CA ARG A 201 14.97 18.50 -11.26
C ARG A 201 14.21 18.06 -12.53
N ASN A 202 13.81 16.79 -12.62
CA ASN A 202 13.08 16.27 -13.77
C ASN A 202 11.57 16.22 -13.54
N VAL A 203 11.09 16.45 -12.30
CA VAL A 203 9.67 16.26 -11.94
C VAL A 203 8.77 17.17 -12.78
N ASP A 204 9.07 18.47 -12.84
CA ASP A 204 8.27 19.44 -13.59
C ASP A 204 8.24 19.12 -15.09
N LEU A 205 9.40 18.78 -15.65
CA LEU A 205 9.53 18.42 -17.07
C LEU A 205 8.72 17.16 -17.40
N ILE A 206 8.76 16.14 -16.54
CA ILE A 206 8.00 14.90 -16.72
C ILE A 206 6.50 15.15 -16.56
N LEU A 207 6.07 16.01 -15.62
CA LEU A 207 4.67 16.40 -15.47
C LEU A 207 4.13 17.12 -16.71
N GLU A 208 4.92 17.99 -17.31
CA GLU A 208 4.54 18.73 -18.52
C GLU A 208 4.53 17.84 -19.77
N GLN A 209 5.60 17.06 -19.96
CA GLN A 209 5.87 16.39 -21.24
C GLN A 209 5.48 14.91 -21.24
N GLY A 210 5.26 14.31 -20.07
CA GLY A 210 5.19 12.85 -19.88
C GLY A 210 6.59 12.23 -19.80
N LEU A 211 6.66 10.91 -19.68
CA LEU A 211 7.92 10.19 -19.78
C LEU A 211 8.39 10.15 -21.23
N LYS A 212 9.68 10.43 -21.43
CA LYS A 212 10.33 10.47 -22.73
C LYS A 212 11.44 9.43 -22.81
N ILE A 213 11.62 8.84 -23.98
CA ILE A 213 12.79 8.01 -24.25
C ILE A 213 14.01 8.95 -24.29
N PRO A 214 15.02 8.75 -23.44
CA PRO A 214 16.14 9.67 -23.37
C PRO A 214 16.98 9.58 -24.64
N GLU A 215 17.57 10.70 -25.08
CA GLU A 215 18.56 10.69 -26.17
C GLU A 215 19.84 9.95 -25.77
N LYS A 216 20.17 9.96 -24.46
CA LYS A 216 21.34 9.31 -23.89
C LYS A 216 21.02 8.67 -22.54
N ALA A 217 21.47 7.43 -22.36
CA ALA A 217 21.34 6.72 -21.09
C ALA A 217 22.13 7.41 -19.96
N VAL A 218 21.44 7.72 -18.85
CA VAL A 218 22.03 8.40 -17.68
C VAL A 218 22.58 7.40 -16.65
N HIS A 219 21.92 6.26 -16.46
CA HIS A 219 22.25 5.26 -15.44
C HIS A 219 22.63 3.89 -16.04
N GLY A 220 23.13 3.89 -17.28
CA GLY A 220 23.36 2.68 -18.07
C GLY A 220 22.13 2.25 -18.88
N ALA A 221 22.32 1.27 -19.76
CA ALA A 221 21.29 0.72 -20.64
C ALA A 221 21.14 -0.79 -20.43
N ALA A 222 21.10 -1.21 -19.16
CA ALA A 222 21.10 -2.60 -18.76
C ALA A 222 19.90 -3.37 -19.37
N GLY A 223 20.19 -4.38 -20.18
CA GLY A 223 19.17 -5.19 -20.85
C GLY A 223 18.38 -4.51 -21.98
N ALA A 224 18.65 -3.23 -22.26
CA ALA A 224 18.06 -2.52 -23.39
C ALA A 224 18.68 -2.91 -24.75
N GLY A 225 19.77 -3.68 -24.76
CA GLY A 225 20.39 -4.15 -26.00
C GLY A 225 20.90 -3.02 -26.90
N GLY A 226 21.39 -1.94 -26.29
CA GLY A 226 21.87 -0.75 -27.01
C GLY A 226 20.79 0.24 -27.43
N LYS A 227 19.50 -0.06 -27.20
CA LYS A 227 18.40 0.89 -27.42
C LYS A 227 18.26 1.87 -26.25
N MET A 228 17.69 3.03 -26.53
CA MET A 228 17.17 3.93 -25.50
C MET A 228 15.75 3.52 -25.16
N VAL A 229 15.44 3.47 -23.86
CA VAL A 229 14.19 2.91 -23.33
C VAL A 229 13.76 3.68 -22.08
N ILE A 230 12.49 3.55 -21.73
CA ILE A 230 11.96 3.96 -20.43
C ILE A 230 12.02 2.74 -19.52
N TYR A 231 12.62 2.91 -18.34
CA TYR A 231 12.60 1.89 -17.30
C TYR A 231 11.47 2.18 -16.31
N ALA A 232 10.68 1.17 -16.00
CA ALA A 232 9.75 1.20 -14.88
C ALA A 232 10.00 -0.02 -13.98
N SER A 233 9.41 -0.02 -12.80
CA SER A 233 9.45 -1.15 -11.87
C SER A 233 8.08 -1.40 -11.29
N PRO A 234 7.70 -2.65 -11.06
CA PRO A 234 6.54 -2.91 -10.23
C PRO A 234 6.76 -2.59 -8.75
N CYS A 235 8.01 -2.36 -8.34
CA CYS A 235 8.39 -2.06 -6.98
C CYS A 235 8.67 -0.56 -6.83
N VAL A 236 7.78 0.15 -6.11
CA VAL A 236 7.96 1.60 -5.82
C VAL A 236 9.31 1.86 -5.17
N GLU A 237 9.78 0.95 -4.34
CA GLU A 237 10.98 1.12 -3.57
C GLU A 237 12.26 0.88 -4.39
N TYR A 238 12.19 0.00 -5.40
CA TYR A 238 13.23 -0.13 -6.41
C TYR A 238 13.32 1.15 -7.22
N SER A 239 12.18 1.68 -7.67
CA SER A 239 12.11 2.97 -8.35
C SER A 239 12.55 4.13 -7.44
N ALA A 240 12.34 4.03 -6.14
CA ALA A 240 12.83 4.98 -5.16
C ALA A 240 14.32 4.79 -4.81
N HIS A 241 15.06 3.91 -5.48
CA HIS A 241 16.46 3.72 -5.16
C HIS A 241 17.25 5.01 -5.36
N PHE A 242 18.21 5.28 -4.48
CA PHE A 242 18.91 6.57 -4.42
C PHE A 242 19.71 6.89 -5.69
N LEU A 243 20.01 5.91 -6.54
CA LEU A 243 20.62 6.17 -7.84
C LEU A 243 19.68 6.90 -8.79
N TYR A 244 18.38 6.59 -8.74
CA TYR A 244 17.36 7.16 -9.61
C TYR A 244 16.79 8.44 -9.02
N THR A 245 16.57 8.47 -7.71
CA THR A 245 15.97 9.65 -7.04
C THR A 245 17.00 10.62 -6.48
N GLY A 246 18.26 10.20 -6.37
CA GLY A 246 19.33 11.02 -5.83
C GLY A 246 19.71 12.14 -6.79
N GLN A 247 20.25 13.22 -6.23
CA GLN A 247 20.95 14.22 -7.02
C GLN A 247 22.22 13.56 -7.57
N SER A 248 22.15 12.96 -8.76
CA SER A 248 23.35 12.65 -9.53
C SER A 248 24.04 13.99 -9.82
N THR A 249 25.02 14.34 -8.98
CA THR A 249 26.27 15.12 -9.17
C THR A 249 26.30 16.37 -10.05
N VAL A 250 25.17 16.84 -10.58
CA VAL A 250 25.08 17.93 -11.59
C VAL A 250 24.42 19.18 -11.02
N CYS A 251 23.87 19.14 -9.80
CA CYS A 251 23.40 20.34 -9.10
C CYS A 251 24.28 20.59 -7.86
N GLN A 252 25.42 21.25 -8.08
CA GLN A 252 26.09 22.02 -7.02
C GLN A 252 25.35 23.34 -6.70
N HIS A 253 24.24 23.64 -7.38
CA HIS A 253 23.43 24.80 -7.07
C HIS A 253 22.44 24.49 -5.94
N SER A 254 22.88 24.90 -4.75
CA SER A 254 22.14 25.28 -3.55
C SER A 254 21.08 24.32 -3.01
N LEU A 255 21.57 23.35 -2.23
CA LEU A 255 20.86 22.80 -1.08
C LEU A 255 20.33 23.86 -0.09
N GLU A 256 20.71 25.13 -0.23
CA GLU A 256 20.24 26.25 0.61
C GLU A 256 18.73 26.50 0.48
N GLN A 257 18.10 26.22 -0.68
CA GLN A 257 16.65 26.48 -0.86
C GLN A 257 15.72 25.44 -0.22
N VAL A 258 16.25 24.28 0.21
CA VAL A 258 15.48 23.27 0.97
C VAL A 258 15.96 23.21 2.44
N ARG A 259 16.95 24.04 2.84
CA ARG A 259 17.66 23.90 4.13
C ARG A 259 17.28 24.86 5.25
N GLU A 260 16.34 25.78 5.09
CA GLU A 260 15.86 26.61 6.20
C GLU A 260 14.40 26.34 6.51
N ILE A 261 14.14 25.19 7.12
CA ILE A 261 13.07 25.09 8.12
C ILE A 261 13.82 24.80 9.42
N GLU A 262 13.93 25.82 10.26
CA GLU A 262 14.65 25.81 11.54
C GLU A 262 14.28 24.57 12.36
N GLY A 263 15.26 23.68 12.51
CA GLY A 263 15.16 22.41 13.23
C GLY A 263 16.32 21.52 12.79
N ASP A 264 17.20 21.13 13.72
CA ASP A 264 18.49 20.45 13.48
C ASP A 264 18.45 19.11 12.68
N SER A 265 17.28 18.64 12.25
CA SER A 265 17.13 17.44 11.45
C SER A 265 17.04 17.78 9.96
N LYS A 266 18.12 17.53 9.20
CA LYS A 266 18.04 17.45 7.73
C LYS A 266 16.98 16.42 7.36
N SER A 267 16.09 16.76 6.43
CA SER A 267 15.14 15.80 5.84
C SER A 267 15.37 15.70 4.34
N TRP A 268 15.02 14.56 3.75
CA TRP A 268 15.20 14.29 2.33
C TRP A 268 13.86 13.93 1.70
N VAL A 269 13.65 14.28 0.45
CA VAL A 269 12.41 13.97 -0.28
C VAL A 269 12.73 13.11 -1.50
N GLN A 270 11.93 12.07 -1.71
CA GLN A 270 11.99 11.22 -2.89
C GLN A 270 10.73 11.39 -3.73
N TYR A 271 10.91 11.32 -5.05
CA TYR A 271 9.84 11.41 -6.03
C TYR A 271 9.85 10.16 -6.91
N VAL A 272 8.68 9.57 -7.07
CA VAL A 272 8.46 8.41 -7.94
C VAL A 272 7.17 8.64 -8.69
N PHE A 273 7.16 8.47 -10.01
CA PHE A 273 5.92 8.52 -10.77
C PHE A 273 5.21 7.18 -10.71
N GLU A 274 3.91 7.20 -10.40
CA GLU A 274 3.02 6.09 -10.74
C GLU A 274 2.71 6.19 -12.23
N VAL A 275 2.94 5.09 -12.94
CA VAL A 275 2.64 5.00 -14.36
C VAL A 275 1.71 3.84 -14.63
N ARG A 276 1.09 3.81 -15.79
CA ARG A 276 0.35 2.69 -16.37
C ARG A 276 1.06 2.30 -17.66
N VAL A 277 1.28 1.01 -17.87
CA VAL A 277 2.08 0.45 -18.96
C VAL A 277 1.22 -0.56 -19.73
N ARG A 278 1.12 -0.38 -21.04
CA ARG A 278 0.25 -1.23 -21.87
C ARG A 278 0.64 -2.73 -21.72
N PRO A 279 -0.32 -3.66 -21.55
CA PRO A 279 0.02 -5.07 -21.48
C PRO A 279 0.70 -5.54 -22.77
N GLY A 280 1.79 -6.31 -22.64
CA GLY A 280 2.55 -6.83 -23.79
C GLY A 280 3.47 -5.83 -24.50
N SER A 281 3.53 -4.56 -24.07
CA SER A 281 4.42 -3.54 -24.68
C SER A 281 5.80 -3.43 -24.03
N TYR A 282 6.06 -4.20 -22.98
CA TYR A 282 7.28 -4.11 -22.19
C TYR A 282 7.94 -5.47 -22.03
N ARG A 283 9.26 -5.48 -21.85
CA ARG A 283 10.03 -6.67 -21.46
C ARG A 283 10.30 -6.64 -19.96
N VAL A 284 10.33 -7.82 -19.34
CA VAL A 284 10.62 -7.96 -17.92
C VAL A 284 12.02 -8.53 -17.73
N GLN A 285 12.77 -7.96 -16.79
CA GLN A 285 14.04 -8.50 -16.33
C GLN A 285 14.20 -8.38 -14.82
N GLY A 286 15.22 -9.05 -14.29
CA GLY A 286 15.56 -8.98 -12.87
C GLY A 286 16.26 -7.69 -12.47
N ASN A 287 16.62 -7.61 -11.19
CA ASN A 287 17.47 -6.57 -10.64
C ASN A 287 18.78 -6.44 -11.45
N THR A 288 19.05 -5.27 -12.00
CA THR A 288 20.33 -4.96 -12.67
C THR A 288 21.25 -4.05 -11.86
N LEU A 289 20.87 -3.68 -10.63
CA LEU A 289 21.76 -2.94 -9.73
C LEU A 289 22.99 -3.78 -9.40
N HIS A 290 24.15 -3.12 -9.48
CA HIS A 290 25.44 -3.72 -9.15
C HIS A 290 25.46 -4.18 -7.68
N GLU A 291 26.26 -5.21 -7.37
CA GLU A 291 26.40 -5.79 -6.02
C GLU A 291 26.78 -4.76 -4.94
N THR A 292 27.49 -3.70 -5.33
CA THR A 292 27.88 -2.60 -4.43
C THR A 292 26.70 -1.70 -4.04
N LEU A 293 25.62 -1.72 -4.81
CA LEU A 293 24.40 -0.94 -4.61
C LEU A 293 23.31 -1.79 -3.96
N TRP A 294 23.28 -3.08 -4.30
CA TRP A 294 22.41 -4.06 -3.70
C TRP A 294 23.15 -5.40 -3.58
N PRO A 295 23.42 -5.90 -2.37
CA PRO A 295 24.47 -6.89 -2.09
C PRO A 295 24.32 -8.21 -2.85
N GLU A 296 23.10 -8.56 -3.26
CA GLU A 296 22.85 -9.79 -4.02
C GLU A 296 21.61 -9.64 -4.90
N THR A 297 21.69 -10.15 -6.14
CA THR A 297 20.54 -10.16 -7.07
C THR A 297 19.37 -10.97 -6.54
N THR A 298 19.65 -11.90 -5.63
CA THR A 298 18.61 -12.67 -4.99
C THR A 298 17.89 -11.86 -3.92
N LEU A 299 18.57 -11.03 -3.09
CA LEU A 299 17.98 -10.29 -1.96
C LEU A 299 16.72 -9.52 -2.42
N GLU A 300 15.55 -9.84 -1.82
CA GLU A 300 14.32 -9.20 -2.26
C GLU A 300 14.34 -7.71 -1.97
N PHE A 301 14.05 -6.89 -2.99
CA PHE A 301 13.88 -5.46 -2.79
C PHE A 301 12.67 -5.17 -1.93
N ASP A 302 11.57 -5.85 -2.20
CA ASP A 302 10.27 -5.62 -1.61
C ASP A 302 9.57 -6.96 -1.41
N LEU A 303 8.84 -7.07 -0.31
CA LEU A 303 8.07 -8.25 0.04
C LEU A 303 6.93 -8.52 -0.94
N MET A 304 6.56 -7.53 -1.72
CA MET A 304 5.48 -7.60 -2.70
C MET A 304 5.96 -8.07 -4.07
N CYS A 305 7.22 -7.83 -4.47
CA CYS A 305 7.69 -8.10 -5.83
C CYS A 305 8.96 -8.95 -5.86
N ASN A 306 9.02 -9.86 -6.83
CA ASN A 306 10.15 -10.75 -7.05
C ASN A 306 11.33 -10.01 -7.69
N SER A 307 12.54 -10.23 -7.16
CA SER A 307 13.78 -9.65 -7.67
C SER A 307 14.13 -10.01 -9.11
N LYS A 308 13.55 -11.09 -9.64
CA LYS A 308 13.70 -11.54 -11.03
C LYS A 308 12.80 -10.81 -12.02
N SER A 309 11.89 -9.97 -11.53
CA SER A 309 10.92 -9.23 -12.36
C SER A 309 10.80 -7.76 -11.93
N LEU A 310 11.89 -7.14 -11.48
CA LEU A 310 11.89 -5.77 -10.95
C LEU A 310 12.00 -4.69 -12.02
N GLU A 311 12.42 -5.01 -13.23
CA GLU A 311 12.64 -4.01 -14.26
C GLU A 311 11.79 -4.28 -15.49
N TRP A 312 11.03 -3.26 -15.88
CA TRP A 312 10.22 -3.24 -17.07
C TRP A 312 10.85 -2.29 -18.07
N ILE A 313 11.20 -2.83 -19.24
CA ILE A 313 11.81 -2.10 -20.34
C ILE A 313 10.73 -1.75 -21.35
N ILE A 314 10.46 -0.46 -21.50
CA ILE A 314 9.42 0.09 -22.37
C ILE A 314 10.11 0.83 -23.53
N GLU A 315 9.90 0.35 -24.75
CA GLU A 315 10.59 0.87 -25.95
C GLU A 315 9.83 2.00 -26.67
N LYS A 316 8.61 2.31 -26.24
CA LYS A 316 7.71 3.28 -26.89
C LYS A 316 7.06 4.19 -25.87
N GLU A 317 7.07 5.50 -26.13
CA GLU A 317 6.46 6.49 -25.23
C GLU A 317 4.94 6.33 -25.16
N GLU A 318 4.31 5.94 -26.26
CA GLU A 318 2.87 5.71 -26.31
C GLU A 318 2.40 4.48 -25.49
N ASP A 319 3.31 3.70 -24.94
CA ASP A 319 2.97 2.52 -24.15
C ASP A 319 3.06 2.75 -22.64
N VAL A 320 3.25 4.01 -22.23
CA VAL A 320 3.24 4.43 -20.83
C VAL A 320 2.39 5.68 -20.64
N GLU A 321 1.67 5.77 -19.53
CA GLU A 321 0.89 6.92 -19.11
C GLU A 321 1.21 7.24 -17.64
N ILE A 322 1.40 8.51 -17.29
CA ILE A 322 1.64 8.91 -15.89
C ILE A 322 0.31 9.16 -15.22
N THR A 323 0.01 8.43 -14.15
CA THR A 323 -1.25 8.57 -13.41
C THR A 323 -1.08 9.25 -12.05
N GLY A 324 0.14 9.32 -11.52
CA GLY A 324 0.38 9.98 -10.24
C GLY A 324 1.84 10.30 -9.97
N VAL A 325 2.06 11.19 -9.00
CA VAL A 325 3.35 11.43 -8.36
C VAL A 325 3.28 10.94 -6.94
N LEU A 326 4.19 10.06 -6.56
CA LEU A 326 4.42 9.65 -5.19
C LEU A 326 5.57 10.45 -4.59
N ILE A 327 5.33 10.94 -3.38
CA ILE A 327 6.28 11.76 -2.61
C ILE A 327 6.47 11.11 -1.25
N ARG A 328 7.73 10.95 -0.82
CA ARG A 328 8.06 10.49 0.53
C ARG A 328 9.13 11.36 1.15
N GLN A 329 8.94 11.71 2.41
CA GLN A 329 9.98 12.32 3.24
C GLN A 329 10.76 11.23 3.99
N LEU A 330 12.08 11.32 4.00
CA LEU A 330 12.99 10.43 4.71
C LEU A 330 13.67 11.17 5.87
N PRO A 331 13.89 10.48 7.01
CA PRO A 331 14.60 11.02 8.17
C PRO A 331 16.14 10.97 8.01
N LYS A 332 16.65 10.36 6.94
CA LYS A 332 18.09 10.23 6.62
C LYS A 332 18.32 10.26 5.11
N ALA A 333 19.57 10.46 4.71
CA ALA A 333 19.93 10.50 3.29
C ALA A 333 19.47 9.22 2.57
N PRO A 334 18.99 9.29 1.32
CA PRO A 334 18.49 8.12 0.59
C PRO A 334 19.46 6.94 0.54
N ALA A 335 20.77 7.19 0.44
CA ALA A 335 21.78 6.14 0.47
C ALA A 335 21.88 5.45 1.84
N ASP A 336 21.77 6.19 2.95
CA ASP A 336 21.78 5.61 4.30
C ASP A 336 20.46 4.92 4.63
N TRP A 337 19.34 5.43 4.11
CA TRP A 337 18.06 4.75 4.15
C TRP A 337 18.12 3.41 3.41
N ASN A 338 18.80 3.34 2.25
CA ASN A 338 19.00 2.10 1.51
C ASN A 338 19.81 1.08 2.32
N LYS A 339 20.86 1.50 3.04
CA LYS A 339 21.62 0.60 3.94
C LYS A 339 20.74 0.01 5.04
N GLU A 340 19.93 0.84 5.68
CA GLU A 340 18.97 0.38 6.70
C GLU A 340 17.94 -0.58 6.10
N ARG A 341 17.45 -0.28 4.91
CA ARG A 341 16.55 -1.15 4.17
C ARG A 341 17.18 -2.51 3.89
N ILE A 342 18.41 -2.54 3.38
CA ILE A 342 19.16 -3.78 3.17
C ILE A 342 19.25 -4.57 4.48
N ALA A 343 19.59 -3.91 5.60
CA ALA A 343 19.65 -4.56 6.90
C ALA A 343 18.29 -5.16 7.32
N ARG A 344 17.20 -4.43 7.13
CA ARG A 344 15.83 -4.91 7.41
C ARG A 344 15.44 -6.08 6.50
N MET A 345 15.76 -6.01 5.21
CA MET A 345 15.48 -7.10 4.26
C MET A 345 16.32 -8.33 4.58
N LYS A 346 17.60 -8.16 4.92
CA LYS A 346 18.46 -9.24 5.40
C LYS A 346 17.88 -9.88 6.65
N GLN A 347 17.50 -9.08 7.65
CA GLN A 347 16.86 -9.58 8.87
C GLN A 347 15.57 -10.33 8.56
N HIS A 348 14.73 -9.79 7.67
CA HIS A 348 13.46 -10.39 7.28
C HIS A 348 13.61 -11.79 6.67
N VAL A 349 14.64 -11.99 5.86
CA VAL A 349 14.89 -13.28 5.18
C VAL A 349 15.94 -14.13 5.89
N GLU A 350 16.34 -13.73 7.11
CA GLU A 350 17.45 -14.31 7.88
C GLU A 350 18.74 -14.48 7.04
N TRP A 351 18.99 -13.50 6.17
CA TRP A 351 20.12 -13.49 5.27
C TRP A 351 21.45 -13.48 6.04
N LYS A 352 22.35 -14.36 5.64
CA LYS A 352 23.75 -14.39 6.08
C LYS A 352 24.66 -14.04 4.91
N ASP A 353 25.54 -13.07 5.12
CA ASP A 353 26.48 -12.63 4.09
C ASP A 353 27.41 -13.78 3.68
N GLY A 354 27.59 -13.97 2.37
CA GLY A 354 28.36 -15.07 1.79
C GLY A 354 27.58 -16.39 1.61
N CYS A 355 26.29 -16.47 1.96
CA CYS A 355 25.49 -17.65 1.67
C CYS A 355 24.92 -17.63 0.23
N ALA A 356 25.35 -18.58 -0.60
CA ALA A 356 24.85 -18.75 -1.98
C ALA A 356 23.39 -19.25 -2.04
N THR A 357 22.89 -19.85 -0.96
CA THR A 357 21.53 -20.40 -0.90
C THR A 357 20.79 -19.91 0.33
N ARG A 358 19.64 -19.30 0.10
CA ARG A 358 18.66 -18.99 1.13
C ARG A 358 18.04 -20.28 1.64
N LYS A 359 18.01 -20.50 2.94
CA LYS A 359 17.13 -21.52 3.52
C LYS A 359 15.97 -20.78 4.16
N ARG A 360 14.80 -20.79 3.50
CA ARG A 360 13.57 -20.44 4.20
C ARG A 360 13.22 -21.65 5.04
N ASP A 361 13.47 -21.57 6.33
CA ASP A 361 13.11 -22.59 7.31
C ASP A 361 11.94 -22.15 8.21
N HIS A 362 11.34 -20.99 7.91
CA HIS A 362 10.11 -20.52 8.53
C HIS A 362 8.96 -21.50 8.24
N GLY A 363 8.75 -22.41 9.18
CA GLY A 363 7.64 -23.32 9.32
C GLY A 363 7.62 -23.81 10.76
N LYS A 364 6.43 -23.98 11.37
CA LYS A 364 6.34 -24.73 12.63
C LYS A 364 6.56 -26.22 12.32
N ASP A 365 6.73 -27.04 13.36
CA ASP A 365 7.37 -28.36 13.33
C ASP A 365 6.69 -29.50 12.50
N PRO A 366 5.65 -29.26 11.68
CA PRO A 366 5.44 -30.11 10.49
C PRO A 366 5.87 -29.46 9.16
N ASP A 367 5.77 -28.14 8.99
CA ASP A 367 6.03 -27.43 7.72
C ASP A 367 7.55 -27.27 7.43
N SER A 368 8.37 -27.12 8.47
CA SER A 368 9.84 -26.92 8.37
C SER A 368 10.60 -28.19 7.99
N LYS A 369 9.96 -29.36 8.08
CA LYS A 369 10.56 -30.67 7.75
C LYS A 369 10.53 -31.01 6.27
N VAL A 370 9.84 -30.21 5.46
CA VAL A 370 9.67 -30.46 4.03
C VAL A 370 10.76 -29.74 3.25
N ALA A 371 11.59 -30.46 2.49
CA ALA A 371 12.66 -29.84 1.72
C ALA A 371 12.10 -28.87 0.64
N PRO A 372 12.88 -27.88 0.19
CA PRO A 372 12.45 -26.97 -0.89
C PRO A 372 11.97 -27.74 -2.12
N ARG A 373 10.81 -27.36 -2.69
CA ARG A 373 10.18 -28.00 -3.87
C ARG A 373 9.61 -29.41 -3.66
N GLU A 374 9.82 -30.01 -2.50
CA GLU A 374 9.25 -31.31 -2.11
C GLU A 374 7.89 -31.19 -1.40
N GLY A 375 7.42 -29.96 -1.18
CA GLY A 375 6.12 -29.70 -0.53
C GLY A 375 4.96 -29.52 -1.49
N LYS A 376 3.76 -29.87 -1.03
CA LYS A 376 2.47 -29.43 -1.57
C LYS A 376 1.76 -28.55 -0.55
N TRP A 377 0.89 -27.67 -1.05
CA TRP A 377 0.14 -26.73 -0.22
C TRP A 377 -1.29 -27.19 -0.04
N GLN A 378 -1.80 -27.03 1.18
CA GLN A 378 -3.17 -27.36 1.58
C GLN A 378 -3.88 -26.15 2.19
N TRP A 379 -5.20 -26.11 2.08
CA TRP A 379 -6.06 -25.14 2.75
C TRP A 379 -7.11 -25.84 3.61
N ASN A 380 -7.45 -25.22 4.74
CA ASN A 380 -8.46 -25.74 5.65
C ASN A 380 -9.87 -25.43 5.10
N ALA A 381 -10.57 -26.48 4.64
CA ALA A 381 -11.91 -26.41 4.10
C ALA A 381 -13.03 -26.50 5.14
N SER A 382 -12.69 -26.73 6.42
CA SER A 382 -13.66 -26.89 7.51
C SER A 382 -14.44 -25.61 7.83
N THR A 383 -15.38 -25.71 8.78
CA THR A 383 -16.14 -24.57 9.30
C THR A 383 -15.29 -23.69 10.21
N THR A 384 -14.36 -24.26 10.96
CA THR A 384 -13.34 -23.57 11.76
C THR A 384 -12.13 -23.27 10.89
N THR A 385 -12.31 -22.37 9.92
CA THR A 385 -11.39 -22.16 8.79
C THR A 385 -9.96 -21.79 9.18
N LEU A 386 -9.74 -21.20 10.36
CA LEU A 386 -8.41 -20.82 10.85
C LEU A 386 -7.75 -21.88 11.73
N SER A 387 -8.47 -22.93 12.13
CA SER A 387 -7.88 -24.03 12.89
C SER A 387 -6.76 -24.70 12.10
N ARG A 388 -5.68 -25.05 12.80
CA ARG A 388 -4.50 -25.74 12.23
C ARG A 388 -4.36 -27.19 12.67
N ALA A 389 -5.33 -27.72 13.40
CA ALA A 389 -5.30 -29.10 13.87
C ALA A 389 -5.27 -30.09 12.68
N ASP A 390 -4.65 -31.24 12.88
CA ASP A 390 -4.52 -32.26 11.82
C ASP A 390 -5.85 -32.93 11.46
N ASP A 391 -6.85 -32.82 12.35
CA ASP A 391 -8.21 -33.36 12.18
C ASP A 391 -9.14 -32.48 11.32
N GLN A 392 -8.65 -31.34 10.83
CA GLN A 392 -9.42 -30.45 9.96
C GLN A 392 -9.55 -31.03 8.54
N ASP A 393 -10.57 -30.59 7.78
CA ASP A 393 -10.76 -30.94 6.36
C ASP A 393 -9.72 -30.20 5.50
N TRP A 394 -8.48 -30.69 5.48
CA TRP A 394 -7.40 -30.15 4.68
C TRP A 394 -7.51 -30.61 3.23
N ARG A 395 -7.56 -29.66 2.29
CA ARG A 395 -7.65 -29.94 0.86
C ARG A 395 -6.41 -29.45 0.13
N ASP A 396 -5.91 -30.26 -0.78
CA ASP A 396 -4.80 -29.88 -1.65
C ASP A 396 -5.22 -28.74 -2.58
N TYR A 397 -4.32 -27.77 -2.77
CA TYR A 397 -4.40 -26.88 -3.93
C TYR A 397 -4.12 -27.66 -5.22
N GLY A 398 -4.71 -27.22 -6.33
CA GLY A 398 -4.31 -27.70 -7.65
C GLY A 398 -2.80 -27.52 -7.88
N GLN A 399 -2.18 -28.40 -8.66
CA GLN A 399 -0.72 -28.45 -8.83
C GLN A 399 -0.10 -27.10 -9.21
N ASP A 400 -0.69 -26.39 -10.18
CA ASP A 400 -0.17 -25.11 -10.67
C ASP A 400 -0.23 -24.01 -9.58
N ILE A 401 -1.35 -23.95 -8.87
CA ILE A 401 -1.52 -23.03 -7.73
C ILE A 401 -0.51 -23.36 -6.63
N SER A 402 -0.37 -24.64 -6.28
CA SER A 402 0.59 -25.07 -5.27
C SER A 402 2.02 -24.73 -5.66
N GLN A 403 2.37 -24.80 -6.95
CA GLN A 403 3.70 -24.39 -7.44
C GLN A 403 3.89 -22.87 -7.38
N ALA A 404 2.85 -22.08 -7.67
CA ALA A 404 2.90 -20.63 -7.54
C ALA A 404 3.13 -20.21 -6.08
N ILE A 405 2.38 -20.80 -5.13
CA ILE A 405 2.55 -20.56 -3.69
C ILE A 405 3.96 -20.97 -3.24
N GLU A 406 4.43 -22.15 -3.64
CA GLU A 406 5.79 -22.62 -3.32
C GLU A 406 6.86 -21.69 -3.89
N GLY A 407 6.70 -21.21 -5.12
CA GLY A 407 7.62 -20.26 -5.75
C GLY A 407 7.70 -18.94 -4.98
N ALA A 408 6.55 -18.37 -4.62
CA ALA A 408 6.45 -17.15 -3.81
C ALA A 408 7.04 -17.34 -2.41
N TYR A 409 6.75 -18.48 -1.78
CA TYR A 409 7.31 -18.86 -0.49
C TYR A 409 8.83 -18.95 -0.56
N LEU A 410 9.40 -19.70 -1.51
CA LEU A 410 10.85 -19.83 -1.66
C LEU A 410 11.53 -18.51 -2.05
N ALA A 411 10.79 -17.58 -2.66
CA ALA A 411 11.24 -16.23 -2.99
C ALA A 411 11.08 -15.23 -1.82
N TYR A 412 10.70 -15.67 -0.61
CA TYR A 412 10.49 -14.78 0.55
C TYR A 412 9.48 -13.65 0.31
N GLN A 413 8.52 -13.88 -0.59
CA GLN A 413 7.41 -12.96 -0.74
C GLN A 413 6.52 -13.02 0.50
N ARG A 414 5.92 -11.88 0.85
CA ARG A 414 4.89 -11.82 1.89
C ARG A 414 3.54 -12.29 1.34
N PHE A 415 3.28 -12.10 0.05
CA PHE A 415 2.00 -12.48 -0.53
C PHE A 415 2.15 -13.31 -1.80
N CYS A 416 1.15 -14.13 -2.09
CA CYS A 416 0.97 -14.83 -3.36
C CYS A 416 -0.53 -14.85 -3.72
N PHE A 417 -0.98 -14.02 -4.65
CA PHE A 417 -2.30 -14.18 -5.28
C PHE A 417 -2.38 -15.50 -6.07
N ILE A 418 -3.54 -16.15 -6.03
CA ILE A 418 -3.81 -17.43 -6.68
C ILE A 418 -5.22 -17.50 -7.28
N GLY A 419 -5.91 -16.35 -7.37
CA GLY A 419 -7.27 -16.23 -7.89
C GLY A 419 -7.33 -15.91 -9.39
N ASP A 420 -8.55 -15.64 -9.86
CA ASP A 420 -8.82 -15.13 -11.22
C ASP A 420 -9.22 -13.65 -11.17
N LEU A 421 -8.76 -12.87 -12.14
CA LEU A 421 -8.96 -11.41 -12.25
C LEU A 421 -10.43 -11.03 -12.49
N GLY A 422 -11.22 -11.91 -13.10
CA GLY A 422 -12.66 -11.71 -13.33
C GLY A 422 -13.56 -12.50 -12.38
N GLY A 423 -12.98 -13.16 -11.37
CA GLY A 423 -13.64 -14.21 -10.60
C GLY A 423 -13.53 -14.06 -9.09
N ASN A 424 -13.11 -15.14 -8.42
CA ASN A 424 -12.91 -15.15 -6.97
C ASN A 424 -11.42 -14.87 -6.67
N PRO A 425 -11.07 -13.66 -6.20
CA PRO A 425 -9.68 -13.35 -5.85
C PRO A 425 -9.30 -14.11 -4.57
N TYR A 426 -8.19 -14.83 -4.63
CA TYR A 426 -7.58 -15.52 -3.50
C TYR A 426 -6.15 -15.02 -3.35
N VAL A 427 -5.75 -14.72 -2.11
CA VAL A 427 -4.40 -14.29 -1.76
C VAL A 427 -3.89 -15.16 -0.63
N ILE A 428 -2.67 -15.63 -0.75
CA ILE A 428 -1.91 -16.20 0.35
C ILE A 428 -1.11 -15.08 1.01
N ASP A 429 -1.24 -14.94 2.31
CA ASP A 429 -0.43 -14.06 3.16
C ASP A 429 0.48 -14.90 4.07
N PHE A 430 1.78 -14.72 3.90
CA PHE A 430 2.82 -15.35 4.70
C PHE A 430 3.24 -14.50 5.92
N GLN A 431 2.68 -13.30 6.12
CA GLN A 431 3.10 -12.35 7.16
C GLN A 431 3.14 -12.97 8.56
N SER A 432 2.18 -13.83 8.89
CA SER A 432 2.13 -14.50 10.19
C SER A 432 3.37 -15.37 10.44
N TRP A 433 4.01 -15.95 9.42
CA TRP A 433 5.31 -16.61 9.59
C TRP A 433 6.47 -15.64 9.76
N CYS A 434 6.32 -14.40 9.31
CA CYS A 434 7.33 -13.36 9.47
C CYS A 434 7.27 -12.68 10.85
N ASN A 435 6.22 -12.95 11.64
CA ASN A 435 6.05 -12.41 12.99
C ASN A 435 6.40 -13.47 14.05
N ALA A 436 7.09 -13.07 15.11
CA ALA A 436 7.33 -13.94 16.26
C ALA A 436 6.00 -14.43 16.86
N GLY A 437 5.82 -15.75 16.94
CA GLY A 437 4.64 -16.38 17.52
C GLY A 437 3.46 -16.59 16.57
N GLY A 438 3.52 -16.10 15.32
CA GLY A 438 2.39 -16.27 14.40
C GLY A 438 2.08 -17.72 14.06
N GLU A 439 0.82 -17.99 13.73
CA GLU A 439 0.30 -19.37 13.58
C GLU A 439 0.61 -20.00 12.23
N GLY A 440 0.92 -19.18 11.23
CA GLY A 440 1.28 -19.59 9.87
C GLY A 440 0.38 -18.98 8.80
N PRO A 441 0.67 -19.24 7.52
CA PRO A 441 0.13 -18.47 6.41
C PRO A 441 -1.36 -18.68 6.25
N ILE A 442 -2.04 -17.66 5.77
CA ILE A 442 -3.48 -17.66 5.60
C ILE A 442 -3.84 -17.42 4.14
N GLN A 443 -4.89 -18.09 3.67
CA GLN A 443 -5.59 -17.71 2.46
C GLN A 443 -6.66 -16.68 2.82
N LEU A 444 -6.69 -15.58 2.08
CA LEU A 444 -7.70 -14.55 2.08
C LEU A 444 -8.51 -14.68 0.79
N ARG A 445 -9.84 -14.72 0.89
CA ARG A 445 -10.76 -14.68 -0.26
C ARG A 445 -11.70 -13.50 -0.14
N ALA A 446 -11.89 -12.71 -1.21
CA ALA A 446 -12.89 -11.64 -1.18
C ALA A 446 -14.27 -12.28 -0.97
N ASP A 447 -15.01 -11.77 0.00
CA ASP A 447 -16.37 -12.21 0.25
C ASP A 447 -17.27 -10.98 0.33
N SER A 448 -18.00 -10.71 -0.75
CA SER A 448 -18.92 -9.58 -0.84
C SER A 448 -20.07 -9.66 0.18
N GLY A 449 -20.29 -10.83 0.78
CA GLY A 449 -21.29 -11.04 1.83
C GLY A 449 -20.77 -10.79 3.25
N ASN A 450 -19.48 -10.52 3.45
CA ASN A 450 -18.87 -10.45 4.78
C ASN A 450 -18.32 -9.04 5.08
N GLN A 451 -18.64 -8.48 6.25
CA GLN A 451 -18.34 -7.06 6.58
C GLN A 451 -16.82 -6.74 6.67
N GLU A 452 -15.98 -7.75 6.88
CA GLU A 452 -14.51 -7.61 6.89
C GLU A 452 -13.89 -7.76 5.48
N GLY A 453 -14.71 -7.96 4.45
CA GLY A 453 -14.29 -8.09 3.05
C GLY A 453 -13.55 -9.37 2.71
N TRP A 454 -13.08 -10.15 3.70
CA TRP A 454 -12.23 -11.33 3.49
C TRP A 454 -12.67 -12.53 4.32
N ARG A 455 -12.95 -13.64 3.64
CA ARG A 455 -12.98 -14.95 4.28
C ARG A 455 -11.54 -15.45 4.41
N GLN A 456 -11.15 -15.77 5.63
CA GLN A 456 -9.80 -16.26 5.92
C GLN A 456 -9.78 -17.77 6.15
N ARG A 457 -8.72 -18.45 5.70
CA ARG A 457 -8.48 -19.88 5.94
C ARG A 457 -7.02 -20.12 6.30
N ALA A 458 -6.75 -21.01 7.22
CA ALA A 458 -5.39 -21.50 7.45
C ALA A 458 -4.93 -22.27 6.21
N ILE A 459 -3.66 -22.07 5.85
CA ILE A 459 -2.98 -22.90 4.87
C ILE A 459 -1.73 -23.52 5.48
N ARG A 460 -1.30 -24.66 4.96
CA ARG A 460 -0.12 -25.39 5.44
C ARG A 460 0.66 -26.02 4.30
N ARG A 461 1.93 -26.36 4.58
CA ARG A 461 2.87 -26.94 3.63
C ARG A 461 3.23 -28.35 4.10
N VAL A 462 2.79 -29.37 3.36
CA VAL A 462 3.00 -30.78 3.71
C VAL A 462 3.91 -31.46 2.70
N PRO A 463 4.59 -32.58 3.05
CA PRO A 463 5.34 -33.37 2.07
C PRO A 463 4.45 -33.79 0.90
N LYS A 464 4.99 -33.83 -0.32
CA LYS A 464 4.37 -34.58 -1.42
C LYS A 464 4.40 -36.07 -1.04
N GLU A 465 3.23 -36.71 -1.04
CA GLU A 465 3.18 -38.17 -0.95
C GLU A 465 3.91 -38.75 -2.17
N SER A 466 4.80 -39.70 -1.91
CA SER A 466 5.65 -40.37 -2.90
C SER A 466 4.87 -41.27 -3.85
#